data_AF-A0A973RBC7-F1
#
_entry.id   AF-A0A973RBC7-F1
#
_cell.length_a   1.000
_cell.length_b   1.000
_cell.length_c   1.000
_cell.angle_alpha   90.00
_cell.angle_beta   90.00
_cell.angle_gamma   90.00
#
_symmetry.space_group_name_H-M   'P 1'
#
loop_
_entity.id
_entity.type
_entity.pdbx_description
1 polymer ?
#
loop_
_entity_poly.entity_id
_entity_poly.type
_entity_poly.pdbx_seq_one_letter_code
_entity_poly.pdbx_strand_id
1 'polypeptide(L)'
;MHHRLIRRAAAAVLLLTGALVAPSVPSAVAQTVAAPVSGFVDGHSHLFSYEAFGGMLMCGKPYDPDGIEEALTDCPDHYPHGELAWFENFTRTGSPTGTHDPVGWPTFRDWPAHDSLTHQQAYYTWVERAWRGGLRVLVNDLVANRQLCAIYPLKKNSCDEMTSIRLQAQRARELQDHVDAEAGGPGRGWFRIVRDPAEARSVIAAGKLAVVLGIETSEPFGCRQIFGIPQCTKAQIDRGLDEMYALGVRSMFVCHKYDNALCGVRFDSGTQGAIVNVGNLLATGSFWQARTCTGPEHDNTIDPAGVLPDQIARLLPPGVSLPLYPPAPHCNTRGLTSLGTYMVQGLIRRGMLVEIDHMSVKAAAQTLGLLEAAHYPGVISSHSWADPAFFSRIYALGGMITQYGHNSQDFVAEWRRTVPLRQQYQVPGYGYGLDVNGMGRLPAPRAGGSVAYPFTAYNGTVLDRLRTGERTWDVNVDGVANYGLVPDWVEDMRLIAGPDIVRDLAAGAESYLRTWEAAAPLT
;
A
#
# COMPACT_ATOMS: atom_id res chain seq x y z
N MET A 1 -90.80 43.30 7.25
CA MET A 1 -90.26 44.50 6.56
C MET A 1 -88.78 44.60 6.97
N HIS A 2 -87.77 44.31 6.12
CA HIS A 2 -87.10 45.24 5.17
C HIS A 2 -86.62 46.56 5.85
N HIS A 3 -85.43 47.16 5.65
CA HIS A 3 -84.15 46.93 4.90
C HIS A 3 -83.13 48.04 5.38
N ARG A 4 -81.80 48.09 5.12
CA ARG A 4 -80.79 47.23 4.44
C ARG A 4 -79.34 47.54 4.95
N LEU A 5 -78.43 46.59 4.69
CA LEU A 5 -76.94 46.62 4.64
C LEU A 5 -76.27 47.79 3.89
N ILE A 6 -74.96 48.05 4.17
CA ILE A 6 -73.80 47.91 3.23
C ILE A 6 -72.44 48.12 3.96
N ARG A 7 -71.32 47.66 3.36
CA ARG A 7 -70.01 47.37 4.01
C ARG A 7 -68.87 48.35 3.67
N ARG A 8 -68.03 48.59 4.70
CA ARG A 8 -66.54 48.60 4.77
C ARG A 8 -65.69 48.86 3.50
N ALA A 9 -64.75 49.79 3.65
CA ALA A 9 -63.33 49.62 3.29
C ALA A 9 -62.48 50.46 4.27
N ALA A 10 -61.31 49.97 4.70
CA ALA A 10 -60.41 50.71 5.60
C ALA A 10 -58.95 50.51 5.17
N ALA A 11 -58.24 51.61 4.96
CA ALA A 11 -56.80 51.64 4.75
C ALA A 11 -56.11 52.09 6.04
N ALA A 12 -55.04 51.41 6.44
CA ALA A 12 -54.25 51.75 7.61
C ALA A 12 -52.83 52.16 7.18
N VAL A 13 -52.38 53.30 7.72
CA VAL A 13 -51.10 53.94 7.39
C VAL A 13 -49.96 53.31 8.21
N LEU A 14 -48.82 53.06 7.58
CA LEU A 14 -47.60 52.60 8.27
C LEU A 14 -47.00 53.73 9.13
N LEU A 15 -46.60 53.38 10.36
CA LEU A 15 -45.71 54.18 11.20
C LEU A 15 -44.49 53.33 11.58
N LEU A 16 -43.29 53.87 11.35
CA LEU A 16 -42.04 53.21 11.71
C LEU A 16 -41.74 53.38 13.20
N THR A 17 -41.30 52.30 13.85
CA THR A 17 -40.52 52.34 15.09
C THR A 17 -39.29 51.47 14.90
N GLY A 18 -38.10 52.07 14.98
CA GLY A 18 -36.83 51.35 14.82
C GLY A 18 -36.46 50.54 16.05
N ALA A 19 -35.94 49.32 15.84
CA ALA A 19 -35.31 48.50 16.87
C ALA A 19 -33.82 48.35 16.56
N LEU A 20 -32.96 48.56 17.57
CA LEU A 20 -31.52 48.32 17.44
C LEU A 20 -31.26 46.81 17.39
N VAL A 21 -30.62 46.36 16.30
CA VAL A 21 -30.15 44.98 16.17
C VAL A 21 -28.75 44.89 16.78
N ALA A 22 -28.61 44.12 17.86
CA ALA A 22 -27.29 43.74 18.36
C ALA A 22 -26.63 42.73 17.40
N PRO A 23 -25.32 42.83 17.12
CA PRO A 23 -24.64 41.89 16.23
C PRO A 23 -24.63 40.50 16.86
N SER A 24 -25.20 39.52 16.17
CA SER A 24 -25.14 38.11 16.55
C SER A 24 -23.70 37.61 16.43
N VAL A 25 -23.06 37.32 17.57
CA VAL A 25 -21.81 36.54 17.59
C VAL A 25 -22.11 35.18 16.97
N PRO A 26 -21.36 34.71 15.95
CA PRO A 26 -21.54 33.36 15.44
C PRO A 26 -21.23 32.38 16.55
N SER A 27 -22.20 31.54 16.92
CA SER A 27 -21.92 30.39 17.78
C SER A 27 -20.90 29.53 17.08
N ALA A 28 -19.73 29.34 17.71
CA ALA A 28 -18.75 28.38 17.24
C ALA A 28 -19.44 27.02 17.13
N VAL A 29 -19.53 26.48 15.91
CA VAL A 29 -19.95 25.10 15.69
C VAL A 29 -18.86 24.25 16.33
N ALA A 30 -19.15 23.70 17.51
CA ALA A 30 -18.28 22.75 18.14
C ALA A 30 -18.17 21.55 17.19
N GLN A 31 -17.01 21.40 16.53
CA GLN A 31 -16.70 20.18 15.80
C GLN A 31 -16.77 19.04 16.81
N THR A 32 -17.79 18.21 16.69
CA THR A 32 -17.90 16.97 17.45
C THR A 32 -16.74 16.10 17.01
N VAL A 33 -15.70 16.01 17.86
CA VAL A 33 -14.57 15.11 17.63
C VAL A 33 -15.15 13.72 17.40
N ALA A 34 -14.92 13.16 16.22
CA ALA A 34 -15.44 11.84 15.86
C ALA A 34 -14.92 10.81 16.88
N ALA A 35 -15.76 9.83 17.22
CA ALA A 35 -15.34 8.76 18.13
C ALA A 35 -14.10 8.04 17.55
N PRO A 36 -13.06 7.76 18.35
CA PRO A 36 -11.86 7.07 17.88
C PRO A 36 -12.19 5.71 17.26
N VAL A 37 -11.55 5.39 16.14
CA VAL A 37 -11.76 4.12 15.43
C VAL A 37 -10.90 3.02 16.04
N SER A 38 -11.55 1.97 16.56
CA SER A 38 -10.88 0.71 16.88
C SER A 38 -10.84 -0.20 15.65
N GLY A 39 -9.65 -0.51 15.16
CA GLY A 39 -9.42 -1.25 13.93
C GLY A 39 -7.94 -1.45 13.61
N PHE A 40 -7.61 -2.59 13.01
CA PHE A 40 -6.30 -2.76 12.37
C PHE A 40 -6.25 -1.96 11.06
N VAL A 41 -5.04 -1.53 10.70
CA VAL A 41 -4.72 -0.98 9.39
C VAL A 41 -3.68 -1.86 8.71
N ASP A 42 -3.97 -2.20 7.46
CA ASP A 42 -2.94 -2.57 6.50
C ASP A 42 -2.58 -1.32 5.70
N GLY A 43 -1.37 -0.83 5.91
CA GLY A 43 -0.84 0.38 5.30
C GLY A 43 -0.34 0.18 3.87
N HIS A 44 -0.20 -1.07 3.39
CA HIS A 44 0.39 -1.35 2.08
C HIS A 44 0.04 -2.75 1.53
N SER A 45 -0.61 -2.80 0.36
CA SER A 45 -1.10 -4.05 -0.26
C SER A 45 -1.40 -3.88 -1.76
N HIS A 46 -1.37 -4.97 -2.55
CA HIS A 46 -1.54 -4.91 -4.01
C HIS A 46 -2.47 -5.98 -4.58
N LEU A 47 -3.74 -6.00 -4.16
CA LEU A 47 -4.72 -7.02 -4.60
C LEU A 47 -4.77 -7.15 -6.13
N PHE A 48 -4.67 -6.03 -6.86
CA PHE A 48 -4.85 -5.97 -8.31
C PHE A 48 -3.56 -6.12 -9.14
N SER A 49 -2.43 -6.50 -8.53
CA SER A 49 -1.14 -6.65 -9.26
C SER A 49 -1.14 -7.76 -10.33
N TYR A 50 -2.17 -8.61 -10.41
CA TYR A 50 -2.41 -9.51 -11.54
C TYR A 50 -2.67 -8.79 -12.89
N GLU A 51 -2.92 -7.47 -12.87
CA GLU A 51 -2.94 -6.61 -14.06
C GLU A 51 -1.65 -5.79 -14.23
N ALA A 52 -0.77 -5.79 -13.23
CA ALA A 52 0.57 -5.21 -13.27
C ALA A 52 1.54 -6.10 -14.04
N PHE A 53 2.74 -5.59 -14.29
CA PHE A 53 3.87 -6.36 -14.86
C PHE A 53 3.55 -7.08 -16.19
N GLY A 54 2.66 -6.51 -17.01
CA GLY A 54 2.20 -7.10 -18.27
C GLY A 54 0.98 -8.01 -18.13
N GLY A 55 0.45 -8.18 -16.93
CA GLY A 55 -0.77 -8.91 -16.61
C GLY A 55 -0.65 -10.43 -16.66
N MET A 56 0.57 -10.97 -16.72
CA MET A 56 0.84 -12.41 -16.80
C MET A 56 1.97 -12.88 -15.87
N LEU A 57 2.61 -11.98 -15.10
CA LEU A 57 3.60 -12.35 -14.08
C LEU A 57 2.93 -12.88 -12.80
N MET A 58 1.83 -12.24 -12.41
CA MET A 58 1.09 -12.54 -11.19
C MET A 58 -0.16 -13.35 -11.57
N CYS A 59 -0.20 -14.59 -11.10
CA CYS A 59 -1.13 -15.65 -11.43
C CYS A 59 -2.35 -15.64 -10.49
N GLY A 60 -3.54 -15.91 -11.02
CA GLY A 60 -4.80 -15.75 -10.29
C GLY A 60 -5.24 -14.29 -10.09
N LYS A 61 -6.41 -14.09 -9.48
CA LYS A 61 -7.15 -12.82 -9.38
C LYS A 61 -7.85 -12.71 -8.00
N PRO A 62 -8.10 -11.51 -7.45
CA PRO A 62 -8.84 -11.36 -6.19
C PRO A 62 -10.25 -11.92 -6.23
N TYR A 63 -10.87 -11.96 -7.42
CA TYR A 63 -12.14 -12.61 -7.69
C TYR A 63 -12.25 -12.88 -9.20
N ASP A 64 -13.24 -13.67 -9.58
CA ASP A 64 -13.69 -13.80 -10.98
C ASP A 64 -15.22 -14.02 -10.98
N PRO A 65 -15.98 -13.42 -11.93
CA PRO A 65 -17.42 -13.65 -12.06
C PRO A 65 -17.81 -15.12 -12.27
N ASP A 66 -16.96 -15.91 -12.92
CA ASP A 66 -17.21 -17.34 -13.18
C ASP A 66 -16.83 -18.24 -11.97
N GLY A 67 -16.24 -17.64 -10.92
CA GLY A 67 -16.04 -18.27 -9.61
C GLY A 67 -14.58 -18.49 -9.23
N ILE A 68 -14.37 -19.18 -8.09
CA ILE A 68 -13.04 -19.35 -7.49
C ILE A 68 -12.08 -20.21 -8.32
N GLU A 69 -12.60 -21.12 -9.15
CA GLU A 69 -11.82 -21.97 -10.05
C GLU A 69 -11.07 -21.12 -11.10
N GLU A 70 -11.78 -20.22 -11.77
CA GLU A 70 -11.22 -19.25 -12.72
C GLU A 70 -10.39 -18.15 -12.02
N ALA A 71 -10.79 -17.76 -10.79
CA ALA A 71 -10.05 -16.76 -10.01
C ALA A 71 -8.68 -17.28 -9.55
N LEU A 72 -8.56 -18.55 -9.16
CA LEU A 72 -7.35 -19.13 -8.58
C LEU A 72 -6.77 -20.24 -9.48
N THR A 73 -6.69 -19.92 -10.77
CA THR A 73 -5.91 -20.65 -11.78
C THR A 73 -4.51 -20.06 -11.93
N ASP A 74 -3.51 -20.93 -12.13
CA ASP A 74 -2.10 -20.56 -12.24
C ASP A 74 -1.73 -20.04 -13.66
N CYS A 75 -0.55 -19.46 -13.82
CA CYS A 75 -0.07 -18.95 -15.10
C CYS A 75 0.16 -20.09 -16.12
N PRO A 76 -0.12 -19.87 -17.42
CA PRO A 76 0.04 -20.91 -18.44
C PRO A 76 1.46 -21.50 -18.55
N ASP A 77 2.50 -20.72 -18.24
CA ASP A 77 3.91 -21.14 -18.21
C ASP A 77 4.35 -21.75 -16.87
N HIS A 78 3.44 -21.97 -15.93
CA HIS A 78 3.70 -22.80 -14.75
C HIS A 78 3.27 -24.26 -14.97
N TYR A 79 2.50 -24.57 -16.02
CA TYR A 79 2.07 -25.95 -16.29
C TYR A 79 3.13 -26.77 -17.06
N PRO A 80 3.25 -28.08 -16.79
CA PRO A 80 2.44 -28.88 -15.86
C PRO A 80 2.95 -28.94 -14.40
N HIS A 81 4.22 -28.64 -14.12
CA HIS A 81 4.87 -28.92 -12.83
C HIS A 81 5.81 -27.79 -12.34
N GLY A 82 5.56 -26.54 -12.74
CA GLY A 82 6.34 -25.37 -12.35
C GLY A 82 7.73 -25.28 -13.00
N GLU A 83 8.10 -26.20 -13.88
CA GLU A 83 9.47 -26.29 -14.43
C GLU A 83 9.84 -25.14 -15.38
N LEU A 84 8.83 -24.48 -15.96
CA LEU A 84 8.97 -23.30 -16.82
C LEU A 84 8.77 -21.97 -16.07
N ALA A 85 8.35 -22.02 -14.80
CA ALA A 85 8.07 -20.89 -13.91
C ALA A 85 9.36 -20.20 -13.41
N TRP A 86 10.27 -19.83 -14.32
CA TRP A 86 11.65 -19.41 -13.99
C TRP A 86 11.71 -18.25 -12.99
N PHE A 87 10.73 -17.34 -13.05
CA PHE A 87 10.69 -16.17 -12.18
C PHE A 87 10.29 -16.55 -10.76
N GLU A 88 9.20 -17.31 -10.59
CA GLU A 88 8.75 -17.83 -9.29
C GLU A 88 9.82 -18.72 -8.64
N ASN A 89 10.36 -19.68 -9.40
CA ASN A 89 11.45 -20.54 -8.95
C ASN A 89 12.62 -19.69 -8.42
N PHE A 90 13.02 -18.66 -9.17
CA PHE A 90 14.10 -17.76 -8.77
C PHE A 90 13.76 -16.94 -7.52
N THR A 91 12.57 -16.33 -7.44
CA THR A 91 12.21 -15.46 -6.31
C THR A 91 11.94 -16.24 -5.02
N ARG A 92 11.47 -17.49 -5.15
CA ARG A 92 11.23 -18.42 -4.03
C ARG A 92 12.52 -19.05 -3.52
N THR A 93 13.34 -19.62 -4.42
CA THR A 93 14.49 -20.49 -4.06
C THR A 93 15.87 -19.88 -4.29
N GLY A 94 15.98 -18.78 -5.04
CA GLY A 94 17.24 -18.23 -5.54
C GLY A 94 17.76 -18.89 -6.82
N SER A 95 17.09 -19.94 -7.31
CA SER A 95 17.43 -20.69 -8.53
C SER A 95 16.34 -20.52 -9.60
N PRO A 96 16.67 -20.17 -10.85
CA PRO A 96 15.68 -20.06 -11.93
C PRO A 96 15.13 -21.42 -12.40
N THR A 97 15.62 -22.53 -11.84
CA THR A 97 15.08 -23.88 -12.05
C THR A 97 14.54 -24.44 -10.74
N GLY A 98 13.34 -25.01 -10.80
CA GLY A 98 12.62 -25.64 -9.70
C GLY A 98 11.33 -26.29 -10.23
N THR A 99 10.43 -26.68 -9.34
CA THR A 99 9.13 -27.29 -9.64
C THR A 99 8.13 -26.96 -8.53
N HIS A 100 6.85 -26.82 -8.87
CA HIS A 100 5.72 -26.71 -7.93
C HIS A 100 4.46 -27.33 -8.55
N ASP A 101 3.48 -27.73 -7.73
CA ASP A 101 2.14 -28.12 -8.19
C ASP A 101 1.36 -26.85 -8.58
N PRO A 102 1.06 -26.59 -9.87
CA PRO A 102 0.34 -25.41 -10.31
C PRO A 102 -1.16 -25.47 -10.00
N VAL A 103 -1.67 -26.58 -9.44
CA VAL A 103 -3.10 -26.69 -9.09
C VAL A 103 -3.41 -25.85 -7.86
N GLY A 104 -4.00 -24.67 -8.11
CA GLY A 104 -4.67 -23.83 -7.13
C GLY A 104 -5.99 -24.46 -6.67
N TRP A 105 -7.14 -23.97 -7.13
CA TRP A 105 -8.42 -24.57 -6.75
C TRP A 105 -8.56 -26.03 -7.26
N PRO A 106 -9.15 -26.97 -6.49
CA PRO A 106 -9.60 -26.85 -5.09
C PRO A 106 -8.56 -27.30 -4.04
N THR A 107 -7.40 -27.81 -4.46
CA THR A 107 -6.46 -28.57 -3.60
C THR A 107 -5.38 -27.71 -2.97
N PHE A 108 -4.94 -26.65 -3.64
CA PHE A 108 -3.96 -25.65 -3.21
C PHE A 108 -2.68 -26.27 -2.64
N ARG A 109 -2.07 -27.25 -3.32
CA ARG A 109 -0.99 -28.07 -2.68
C ARG A 109 0.25 -27.26 -2.35
N ASP A 110 0.74 -26.46 -3.29
CA ASP A 110 1.98 -25.68 -3.13
C ASP A 110 1.78 -24.16 -3.14
N TRP A 111 0.62 -23.67 -3.62
CA TRP A 111 0.25 -22.26 -3.64
C TRP A 111 -1.22 -22.03 -3.28
N PRO A 112 -1.59 -20.86 -2.71
CA PRO A 112 -0.70 -19.79 -2.26
C PRO A 112 0.10 -20.20 -1.02
N ALA A 113 1.33 -19.71 -0.92
CA ALA A 113 2.29 -19.95 0.18
C ALA A 113 3.03 -18.66 0.53
N HIS A 114 3.52 -18.53 1.77
CA HIS A 114 4.05 -17.25 2.27
C HIS A 114 5.32 -16.77 1.54
N ASP A 115 6.03 -17.69 0.89
CA ASP A 115 7.26 -17.48 0.14
C ASP A 115 7.07 -17.45 -1.38
N SER A 116 5.82 -17.54 -1.84
CA SER A 116 5.44 -17.43 -3.24
C SER A 116 5.21 -15.97 -3.63
N LEU A 117 5.83 -15.52 -4.72
CA LEU A 117 5.87 -14.10 -5.12
C LEU A 117 5.10 -13.82 -6.41
N THR A 118 4.73 -14.86 -7.17
CA THR A 118 3.95 -14.75 -8.41
C THR A 118 2.52 -15.23 -8.31
N HIS A 119 2.05 -15.77 -7.18
CA HIS A 119 0.67 -16.26 -7.05
C HIS A 119 -0.21 -15.36 -6.19
N GLN A 120 -1.47 -15.18 -6.60
CA GLN A 120 -2.49 -14.41 -5.89
C GLN A 120 -2.70 -14.90 -4.45
N GLN A 121 -2.57 -13.99 -3.48
CA GLN A 121 -2.65 -14.25 -2.04
C GLN A 121 -3.78 -13.47 -1.35
N ALA A 122 -4.51 -12.61 -2.07
CA ALA A 122 -5.57 -11.75 -1.55
C ALA A 122 -6.93 -11.95 -2.28
N TYR A 123 -7.34 -13.22 -2.46
CA TYR A 123 -8.72 -13.55 -2.86
C TYR A 123 -9.74 -12.91 -1.90
N TYR A 124 -10.87 -12.42 -2.42
CA TYR A 124 -11.71 -11.47 -1.69
C TYR A 124 -12.32 -12.03 -0.39
N THR A 125 -12.62 -13.34 -0.33
CA THR A 125 -13.11 -13.98 0.91
C THR A 125 -12.02 -14.15 1.97
N TRP A 126 -10.75 -14.17 1.56
CA TRP A 126 -9.61 -14.13 2.47
C TRP A 126 -9.45 -12.72 3.06
N VAL A 127 -9.61 -11.68 2.23
CA VAL A 127 -9.71 -10.27 2.69
C VAL A 127 -10.94 -10.08 3.61
N GLU A 128 -12.06 -10.73 3.30
CA GLU A 128 -13.24 -10.72 4.17
C GLU A 128 -12.94 -11.32 5.55
N ARG A 129 -12.22 -12.45 5.62
CA ARG A 129 -11.83 -13.05 6.91
C ARG A 129 -10.94 -12.11 7.73
N ALA A 130 -10.02 -11.38 7.09
CA ALA A 130 -9.22 -10.35 7.75
C ALA A 130 -10.05 -9.16 8.27
N TRP A 131 -11.02 -8.68 7.48
CA TRP A 131 -11.99 -7.66 7.92
C TRP A 131 -12.84 -8.15 9.10
N ARG A 132 -13.39 -9.37 9.05
CA ARG A 132 -14.09 -10.01 10.18
C ARG A 132 -13.17 -10.11 11.41
N GLY A 133 -11.91 -10.47 11.23
CA GLY A 133 -10.89 -10.54 12.29
C GLY A 133 -10.41 -9.20 12.87
N GLY A 134 -10.74 -8.06 12.25
CA GLY A 134 -10.49 -6.73 12.84
C GLY A 134 -9.90 -5.65 11.94
N LEU A 135 -9.57 -5.95 10.67
CA LEU A 135 -9.11 -4.97 9.69
C LEU A 135 -10.20 -3.92 9.39
N ARG A 136 -9.85 -2.63 9.40
CA ARG A 136 -10.77 -1.51 9.16
C ARG A 136 -10.30 -0.53 8.10
N VAL A 137 -8.99 -0.37 7.93
CA VAL A 137 -8.39 0.38 6.82
C VAL A 137 -7.47 -0.55 6.04
N LEU A 138 -7.62 -0.60 4.73
CA LEU A 138 -6.73 -1.27 3.78
C LEU A 138 -6.26 -0.24 2.76
N VAL A 139 -4.96 0.04 2.71
CA VAL A 139 -4.37 0.80 1.61
C VAL A 139 -4.03 -0.19 0.50
N ASN A 140 -4.65 -0.04 -0.66
CA ASN A 140 -4.30 -0.78 -1.86
C ASN A 140 -3.52 0.13 -2.82
N ASP A 141 -2.22 -0.09 -2.92
CA ASP A 141 -1.35 0.59 -3.88
C ASP A 141 -1.48 -0.02 -5.27
N LEU A 142 -1.82 0.81 -6.26
CA LEU A 142 -1.89 0.44 -7.66
C LEU A 142 -0.45 0.37 -8.20
N VAL A 143 0.05 -0.84 -8.43
CA VAL A 143 1.48 -1.10 -8.63
C VAL A 143 1.86 -1.30 -10.09
N ALA A 144 2.98 -0.73 -10.54
CA ALA A 144 3.50 -1.06 -11.87
C ALA A 144 5.02 -0.88 -11.97
N ASN A 145 5.64 -1.74 -12.79
CA ASN A 145 7.06 -1.71 -13.11
C ASN A 145 7.27 -2.06 -14.59
N ARG A 146 7.74 -1.09 -15.39
CA ARG A 146 7.97 -1.21 -16.84
C ARG A 146 8.99 -2.29 -17.18
N GLN A 147 10.09 -2.38 -16.44
CA GLN A 147 11.20 -3.26 -16.80
C GLN A 147 10.89 -4.71 -16.47
N LEU A 148 10.31 -4.97 -15.29
CA LEU A 148 9.81 -6.30 -14.93
C LEU A 148 8.76 -6.78 -15.96
N CYS A 149 7.83 -5.90 -16.35
CA CYS A 149 6.93 -6.17 -17.47
C CYS A 149 7.68 -6.51 -18.77
N ALA A 150 8.63 -5.67 -19.19
CA ALA A 150 9.36 -5.84 -20.45
C ALA A 150 10.12 -7.17 -20.49
N ILE A 151 10.78 -7.53 -19.39
CA ILE A 151 11.62 -8.73 -19.22
C ILE A 151 10.78 -10.01 -19.18
N TYR A 152 9.64 -10.03 -18.49
CA TYR A 152 8.83 -11.23 -18.37
C TYR A 152 8.23 -11.63 -19.73
N PRO A 153 8.34 -12.89 -20.19
CA PRO A 153 8.04 -13.25 -21.58
C PRO A 153 6.56 -13.12 -21.93
N LEU A 154 5.65 -13.53 -21.03
CA LEU A 154 4.21 -13.46 -21.26
C LEU A 154 3.65 -12.07 -20.93
N LYS A 155 2.74 -11.56 -21.77
CA LYS A 155 2.06 -10.28 -21.58
C LYS A 155 0.65 -10.34 -22.19
N LYS A 156 -0.34 -9.82 -21.47
CA LYS A 156 -1.68 -9.47 -21.98
C LYS A 156 -1.92 -7.95 -21.94
N ASN A 157 -1.25 -7.23 -21.03
CA ASN A 157 -1.36 -5.79 -20.81
C ASN A 157 -0.12 -5.03 -21.31
N SER A 158 -0.28 -3.71 -21.51
CA SER A 158 0.81 -2.79 -21.83
C SER A 158 1.83 -2.68 -20.69
N CYS A 159 3.12 -2.50 -21.03
CA CYS A 159 4.16 -2.09 -20.06
C CYS A 159 4.18 -0.58 -19.80
N ASP A 160 3.19 0.18 -20.27
CA ASP A 160 2.96 1.55 -19.80
C ASP A 160 2.32 1.52 -18.40
N GLU A 161 3.05 2.03 -17.41
CA GLU A 161 2.67 1.94 -16.00
C GLU A 161 1.34 2.64 -15.71
N MET A 162 1.09 3.80 -16.32
CA MET A 162 -0.17 4.52 -16.15
C MET A 162 -1.37 3.80 -16.76
N THR A 163 -1.16 3.02 -17.83
CA THR A 163 -2.19 2.15 -18.41
C THR A 163 -2.56 1.03 -17.44
N SER A 164 -1.57 0.40 -16.79
CA SER A 164 -1.82 -0.64 -15.78
C SER A 164 -2.48 -0.06 -14.52
N ILE A 165 -2.04 1.10 -14.01
CA ILE A 165 -2.64 1.77 -12.85
C ILE A 165 -4.12 2.07 -13.08
N ARG A 166 -4.50 2.58 -14.26
CA ARG A 166 -5.91 2.81 -14.62
C ARG A 166 -6.73 1.51 -14.62
N LEU A 167 -6.18 0.44 -15.19
CA LEU A 167 -6.84 -0.87 -15.22
C LEU A 167 -7.04 -1.42 -13.80
N GLN A 168 -6.04 -1.32 -12.92
CA GLN A 168 -6.16 -1.74 -11.52
C GLN A 168 -7.19 -0.89 -10.75
N ALA A 169 -7.23 0.43 -10.99
CA ALA A 169 -8.26 1.31 -10.40
C ALA A 169 -9.68 0.94 -10.87
N GLN A 170 -9.83 0.42 -12.09
CA GLN A 170 -11.07 -0.17 -12.58
C GLN A 170 -11.36 -1.50 -11.86
N ARG A 171 -10.41 -2.44 -11.78
CA ARG A 171 -10.59 -3.74 -11.09
C ARG A 171 -10.98 -3.60 -9.62
N ALA A 172 -10.46 -2.58 -8.94
CA ALA A 172 -10.86 -2.27 -7.57
C ALA A 172 -12.36 -1.94 -7.45
N ARG A 173 -12.92 -1.23 -8.42
CA ARG A 173 -14.35 -0.90 -8.49
C ARG A 173 -15.18 -2.13 -8.85
N GLU A 174 -14.72 -2.93 -9.81
CA GLU A 174 -15.40 -4.16 -10.20
C GLU A 174 -15.44 -5.19 -9.05
N LEU A 175 -14.39 -5.28 -8.23
CA LEU A 175 -14.42 -6.09 -6.99
C LEU A 175 -15.41 -5.52 -5.96
N GLN A 176 -15.46 -4.20 -5.77
CA GLN A 176 -16.47 -3.59 -4.90
C GLN A 176 -17.89 -3.91 -5.39
N ASP A 177 -18.13 -3.82 -6.70
CA ASP A 177 -19.44 -4.08 -7.29
C ASP A 177 -19.82 -5.57 -7.20
N HIS A 178 -18.85 -6.49 -7.28
CA HIS A 178 -19.01 -7.92 -6.98
C HIS A 178 -19.42 -8.16 -5.52
N VAL A 179 -18.68 -7.57 -4.56
CA VAL A 179 -19.00 -7.70 -3.12
C VAL A 179 -20.34 -7.03 -2.76
N ASP A 180 -20.71 -5.95 -3.46
CA ASP A 180 -22.04 -5.34 -3.37
C ASP A 180 -23.13 -6.29 -3.92
N ALA A 181 -22.89 -6.96 -5.06
CA ALA A 181 -23.83 -7.90 -5.66
C ALA A 181 -24.12 -9.11 -4.73
N GLU A 182 -23.08 -9.72 -4.16
CA GLU A 182 -23.18 -10.80 -3.16
C GLU A 182 -23.96 -10.35 -1.91
N ALA A 183 -23.83 -9.08 -1.52
CA ALA A 183 -24.59 -8.48 -0.41
C ALA A 183 -26.01 -8.00 -0.80
N GLY A 184 -26.46 -8.29 -2.03
CA GLY A 184 -27.81 -8.00 -2.51
C GLY A 184 -27.99 -6.60 -3.12
N GLY A 185 -26.94 -5.99 -3.64
CA GLY A 185 -26.99 -4.80 -4.51
C GLY A 185 -26.04 -3.66 -4.12
N PRO A 186 -25.94 -2.61 -4.99
CA PRO A 186 -25.01 -1.50 -4.82
C PRO A 186 -25.01 -0.86 -3.42
N GLY A 187 -23.81 -0.63 -2.88
CA GLY A 187 -23.60 -0.06 -1.56
C GLY A 187 -23.87 -0.99 -0.38
N ARG A 188 -24.26 -2.25 -0.59
CA ARG A 188 -24.59 -3.18 0.51
C ARG A 188 -23.41 -4.03 1.00
N GLY A 189 -22.37 -4.15 0.18
CA GLY A 189 -21.15 -4.91 0.45
C GLY A 189 -20.30 -4.32 1.58
N TRP A 190 -19.37 -5.15 2.07
CA TRP A 190 -18.45 -4.80 3.15
C TRP A 190 -17.17 -4.09 2.68
N PHE A 191 -16.77 -4.25 1.42
CA PHE A 191 -15.59 -3.62 0.83
C PHE A 191 -15.99 -2.26 0.24
N ARG A 192 -15.43 -1.14 0.70
CA ARG A 192 -15.75 0.21 0.16
C ARG A 192 -14.49 0.99 -0.19
N ILE A 193 -14.36 1.42 -1.44
CA ILE A 193 -13.33 2.39 -1.84
C ILE A 193 -13.72 3.76 -1.31
N VAL A 194 -12.82 4.42 -0.58
CA VAL A 194 -13.04 5.73 0.04
C VAL A 194 -12.07 6.80 -0.48
N ARG A 195 -12.50 8.05 -0.45
CA ARG A 195 -11.81 9.21 -1.04
C ARG A 195 -11.45 10.31 -0.05
N ASP A 196 -11.94 10.25 1.18
CA ASP A 196 -11.55 11.16 2.26
C ASP A 196 -11.71 10.47 3.64
N PRO A 197 -11.09 11.02 4.70
CA PRO A 197 -11.16 10.40 6.03
C PRO A 197 -12.57 10.38 6.64
N ALA A 198 -13.45 11.32 6.28
CA ALA A 198 -14.81 11.37 6.81
C ALA A 198 -15.67 10.25 6.20
N GLU A 199 -15.53 10.00 4.89
CA GLU A 199 -16.07 8.82 4.22
C GLU A 199 -15.52 7.53 4.85
N ALA A 200 -14.19 7.45 5.07
CA ALA A 200 -13.55 6.31 5.72
C ALA A 200 -14.11 6.03 7.13
N ARG A 201 -14.23 7.05 7.98
CA ARG A 201 -14.86 6.94 9.30
C ARG A 201 -16.32 6.50 9.21
N SER A 202 -17.10 7.05 8.26
CA SER A 202 -18.50 6.68 8.06
C SER A 202 -18.66 5.22 7.60
N VAL A 203 -17.78 4.76 6.70
CA VAL A 203 -17.73 3.37 6.23
C VAL A 203 -17.42 2.42 7.40
N ILE A 204 -16.40 2.74 8.19
CA ILE A 204 -16.00 1.92 9.35
C ILE A 204 -17.08 1.91 10.44
N ALA A 205 -17.73 3.04 10.71
CA ALA A 205 -18.86 3.13 11.64
C ALA A 205 -20.08 2.31 11.16
N ALA A 206 -20.28 2.16 9.85
CA ALA A 206 -21.25 1.25 9.25
C ALA A 206 -20.80 -0.24 9.26
N GLY A 207 -19.70 -0.56 9.94
CA GLY A 207 -19.14 -1.91 10.10
C GLY A 207 -18.26 -2.39 8.94
N LYS A 208 -18.01 -1.57 7.92
CA LYS A 208 -17.39 -1.96 6.65
C LYS A 208 -15.87 -1.73 6.64
N LEU A 209 -15.19 -2.32 5.66
CA LEU A 209 -13.78 -2.05 5.37
C LEU A 209 -13.67 -0.77 4.52
N ALA A 210 -12.89 0.20 5.00
CA ALA A 210 -12.48 1.34 4.21
C ALA A 210 -11.22 0.99 3.42
N VAL A 211 -11.28 1.13 2.10
CA VAL A 211 -10.19 0.83 1.17
C VAL A 211 -9.71 2.12 0.53
N VAL A 212 -8.47 2.49 0.80
CA VAL A 212 -7.82 3.68 0.27
C VAL A 212 -7.00 3.27 -0.95
N LEU A 213 -7.11 3.99 -2.07
CA LEU A 213 -6.26 3.74 -3.22
C LEU A 213 -4.94 4.52 -3.10
N GLY A 214 -3.83 3.81 -3.22
CA GLY A 214 -2.48 4.36 -3.34
C GLY A 214 -1.90 4.17 -4.75
N ILE A 215 -0.68 4.64 -4.99
CA ILE A 215 0.12 4.30 -6.18
C ILE A 215 1.55 4.08 -5.77
N GLU A 216 2.07 2.92 -6.13
CA GLU A 216 3.47 2.59 -6.00
C GLU A 216 4.05 2.19 -7.38
N THR A 217 4.82 3.08 -8.00
CA THR A 217 5.30 2.82 -9.36
C THR A 217 6.64 3.48 -9.65
N SER A 218 7.41 2.90 -10.56
CA SER A 218 8.80 3.31 -10.81
C SER A 218 8.91 4.59 -11.65
N GLU A 219 7.98 4.84 -12.57
CA GLU A 219 7.99 5.95 -13.52
C GLU A 219 6.63 6.70 -13.55
N PRO A 220 6.11 7.21 -12.41
CA PRO A 220 4.78 7.80 -12.36
C PRO A 220 4.61 8.91 -13.40
N PHE A 221 3.46 8.90 -14.10
CA PHE A 221 3.15 9.81 -15.21
C PHE A 221 4.12 9.73 -16.41
N GLY A 222 4.88 8.63 -16.51
CA GLY A 222 5.96 8.48 -17.48
C GLY A 222 7.24 9.25 -17.12
N CYS A 223 7.39 9.68 -15.85
CA CYS A 223 8.55 10.42 -15.34
C CYS A 223 9.81 9.54 -15.17
N ARG A 224 10.14 8.75 -16.19
CA ARG A 224 11.45 8.11 -16.33
C ARG A 224 12.52 9.11 -16.76
N GLN A 225 13.78 8.70 -16.70
CA GLN A 225 14.91 9.53 -17.09
C GLN A 225 15.95 8.71 -17.84
N ILE A 226 16.18 9.02 -19.12
CA ILE A 226 17.13 8.29 -19.99
C ILE A 226 18.42 9.11 -20.13
N PHE A 227 19.57 8.53 -19.81
CA PHE A 227 20.89 9.16 -19.83
C PHE A 227 20.94 10.55 -19.15
N GLY A 228 20.27 10.69 -18.00
CA GLY A 228 20.16 11.96 -17.28
C GLY A 228 19.05 12.90 -17.76
N ILE A 229 18.38 12.60 -18.88
CA ILE A 229 17.35 13.47 -19.48
C ILE A 229 15.95 13.04 -18.97
N PRO A 230 15.22 13.90 -18.24
CA PRO A 230 13.86 13.59 -17.78
C PRO A 230 12.90 13.49 -18.97
N GLN A 231 12.01 12.49 -18.95
CA GLN A 231 11.03 12.23 -20.01
C GLN A 231 9.63 12.80 -19.69
N CYS A 232 9.51 13.60 -18.63
CA CYS A 232 8.28 14.29 -18.25
C CYS A 232 8.53 15.76 -17.90
N THR A 233 7.44 16.51 -17.79
CA THR A 233 7.40 17.95 -17.49
C THR A 233 6.51 18.21 -16.28
N LYS A 234 6.67 19.39 -15.66
CA LYS A 234 5.77 19.86 -14.59
C LYS A 234 4.28 19.79 -14.97
N ALA A 235 3.95 20.13 -16.22
CA ALA A 235 2.58 20.06 -16.72
C ALA A 235 2.05 18.63 -16.89
N GLN A 236 2.92 17.63 -17.13
CA GLN A 236 2.53 16.21 -17.08
C GLN A 236 2.33 15.74 -15.63
N ILE A 237 3.18 16.19 -14.70
CA ILE A 237 3.03 15.89 -13.26
C ILE A 237 1.70 16.43 -12.73
N ASP A 238 1.35 17.69 -12.99
CA ASP A 238 0.06 18.24 -12.53
C ASP A 238 -1.13 17.48 -13.12
N ARG A 239 -1.16 17.24 -14.45
CA ARG A 239 -2.24 16.47 -15.08
C ARG A 239 -2.34 15.05 -14.52
N GLY A 240 -1.21 14.40 -14.26
CA GLY A 240 -1.15 13.08 -13.68
C GLY A 240 -1.69 13.05 -12.25
N LEU A 241 -1.27 13.99 -11.41
CA LEU A 241 -1.77 14.13 -10.04
C LEU A 241 -3.28 14.43 -10.02
N ASP A 242 -3.77 15.30 -10.90
CA ASP A 242 -5.21 15.59 -11.03
C ASP A 242 -6.01 14.36 -11.48
N GLU A 243 -5.49 13.59 -12.44
CA GLU A 243 -6.09 12.36 -12.92
C GLU A 243 -6.19 11.30 -11.81
N MET A 244 -5.09 11.05 -11.09
CA MET A 244 -5.07 10.05 -10.02
C MET A 244 -5.94 10.47 -8.83
N TYR A 245 -5.94 11.76 -8.48
CA TYR A 245 -6.83 12.29 -7.46
C TYR A 245 -8.32 12.13 -7.83
N ALA A 246 -8.68 12.34 -9.10
CA ALA A 246 -10.03 12.10 -9.61
C ALA A 246 -10.42 10.60 -9.64
N LEU A 247 -9.48 9.71 -9.95
CA LEU A 247 -9.65 8.26 -9.82
C LEU A 247 -9.85 7.81 -8.35
N GLY A 248 -9.48 8.65 -7.38
CA GLY A 248 -9.65 8.41 -5.94
C GLY A 248 -8.38 8.04 -5.20
N VAL A 249 -7.20 8.18 -5.82
CA VAL A 249 -5.90 7.93 -5.20
C VAL A 249 -5.59 8.99 -4.14
N ARG A 250 -5.07 8.56 -2.99
CA ARG A 250 -4.84 9.40 -1.81
C ARG A 250 -3.50 9.19 -1.11
N SER A 251 -2.83 8.05 -1.34
CA SER A 251 -1.41 7.87 -1.03
C SER A 251 -0.60 7.75 -2.31
N MET A 252 0.68 8.16 -2.31
CA MET A 252 1.51 8.03 -3.51
C MET A 252 3.03 8.05 -3.23
N PHE A 253 3.73 7.09 -3.84
CA PHE A 253 5.18 7.04 -3.95
C PHE A 253 5.69 7.92 -5.10
N VAL A 254 6.85 8.56 -4.92
CA VAL A 254 7.49 9.43 -5.94
C VAL A 254 8.47 8.67 -6.84
N CYS A 255 9.05 7.59 -6.32
CA CYS A 255 9.82 6.57 -7.04
C CYS A 255 9.68 5.24 -6.29
N HIS A 256 9.92 4.13 -7.00
CA HIS A 256 9.89 2.77 -6.44
C HIS A 256 11.23 2.05 -6.72
N LYS A 257 11.30 1.10 -7.67
CA LYS A 257 12.51 0.25 -7.84
C LYS A 257 13.65 0.88 -8.65
N TYR A 258 13.40 1.95 -9.42
CA TYR A 258 14.40 2.56 -10.29
C TYR A 258 14.57 4.05 -10.02
N ASP A 259 15.82 4.53 -10.13
CA ASP A 259 16.11 5.95 -10.25
C ASP A 259 15.29 6.54 -11.41
N ASN A 260 14.50 7.58 -11.16
CA ASN A 260 13.62 8.16 -12.18
C ASN A 260 13.89 9.67 -12.35
N ALA A 261 13.00 10.40 -13.04
CA ALA A 261 13.15 11.85 -13.21
C ALA A 261 12.84 12.65 -11.93
N LEU A 262 12.39 12.00 -10.86
CA LEU A 262 11.79 12.59 -9.67
C LEU A 262 12.65 12.32 -8.42
N CYS A 263 13.02 11.07 -8.15
CA CYS A 263 13.97 10.72 -7.09
C CYS A 263 14.93 9.58 -7.46
N GLY A 264 16.04 9.54 -6.72
CA GLY A 264 16.86 8.33 -6.60
C GLY A 264 16.29 7.38 -5.55
N VAL A 265 16.55 6.09 -5.72
CA VAL A 265 15.95 5.01 -4.92
C VAL A 265 16.88 4.46 -3.86
N ARG A 266 16.32 3.92 -2.77
CA ARG A 266 17.01 3.04 -1.85
C ARG A 266 17.23 1.72 -2.58
N PHE A 267 18.45 1.21 -2.54
CA PHE A 267 18.82 0.01 -3.30
C PHE A 267 18.09 -1.24 -2.80
N ASP A 268 17.81 -2.19 -3.68
CA ASP A 268 17.54 -3.57 -3.29
C ASP A 268 18.87 -4.28 -2.99
N SER A 269 18.88 -5.11 -1.94
CA SER A 269 20.04 -5.91 -1.51
C SER A 269 19.97 -7.35 -2.04
N GLY A 270 21.03 -8.13 -1.82
CA GLY A 270 21.11 -9.54 -2.22
C GLY A 270 21.06 -9.76 -3.73
N THR A 271 20.74 -10.99 -4.13
CA THR A 271 20.63 -11.39 -5.54
C THR A 271 19.52 -10.62 -6.28
N GLN A 272 18.45 -10.24 -5.58
CA GLN A 272 17.40 -9.37 -6.11
C GLN A 272 17.97 -8.00 -6.49
N GLY A 273 18.80 -7.41 -5.63
CA GLY A 273 19.54 -6.17 -5.89
C GLY A 273 20.28 -6.15 -7.22
N ALA A 274 20.99 -7.23 -7.56
CA ALA A 274 21.70 -7.34 -8.84
C ALA A 274 20.74 -7.26 -10.05
N ILE A 275 19.57 -7.89 -9.97
CA ILE A 275 18.56 -7.89 -11.05
C ILE A 275 17.87 -6.53 -11.14
N VAL A 276 17.49 -5.92 -10.02
CA VAL A 276 16.89 -4.58 -10.01
C VAL A 276 17.88 -3.55 -10.57
N ASN A 277 19.18 -3.69 -10.30
CA ASN A 277 20.21 -2.81 -10.85
C ASN A 277 20.37 -2.96 -12.38
N VAL A 278 20.22 -4.17 -12.94
CA VAL A 278 20.09 -4.37 -14.40
C VAL A 278 18.82 -3.69 -14.92
N GLY A 279 17.69 -3.80 -14.19
CA GLY A 279 16.48 -3.03 -14.47
C GLY A 279 16.73 -1.51 -14.48
N ASN A 280 17.52 -0.99 -13.54
CA ASN A 280 17.90 0.43 -13.47
C ASN A 280 18.74 0.84 -14.70
N LEU A 281 19.66 -0.01 -15.17
CA LEU A 281 20.39 0.20 -16.43
C LEU A 281 19.42 0.28 -17.62
N LEU A 282 18.47 -0.64 -17.74
CA LEU A 282 17.51 -0.69 -18.84
C LEU A 282 16.49 0.46 -18.80
N ALA A 283 16.09 0.91 -17.61
CA ALA A 283 15.20 2.06 -17.42
C ALA A 283 15.89 3.40 -17.68
N THR A 284 17.13 3.55 -17.20
CA THR A 284 17.78 4.86 -17.10
C THR A 284 18.96 5.09 -18.03
N GLY A 285 19.51 4.03 -18.63
CA GLY A 285 20.81 4.08 -19.30
C GLY A 285 22.01 4.04 -18.35
N SER A 286 21.80 3.80 -17.05
CA SER A 286 22.86 3.67 -16.05
C SER A 286 22.51 2.68 -14.93
N PHE A 287 23.48 1.88 -14.50
CA PHE A 287 23.40 1.24 -13.17
C PHE A 287 23.29 2.31 -12.07
N TRP A 288 22.90 1.88 -10.87
CA TRP A 288 22.90 2.73 -9.67
C TRP A 288 24.24 3.46 -9.48
N GLN A 289 24.17 4.67 -8.93
CA GLN A 289 25.34 5.50 -8.65
C GLN A 289 25.51 5.67 -7.15
N ALA A 290 26.22 4.75 -6.50
CA ALA A 290 26.44 4.76 -5.05
C ALA A 290 27.79 5.37 -4.65
N ARG A 291 27.81 5.97 -3.46
CA ARG A 291 29.00 6.40 -2.72
C ARG A 291 28.99 5.77 -1.32
N THR A 292 30.12 5.73 -0.62
CA THR A 292 30.12 5.46 0.82
C THR A 292 29.39 6.58 1.55
N CYS A 293 28.46 6.24 2.46
CA CYS A 293 27.79 7.23 3.31
C CYS A 293 28.76 7.87 4.30
N THR A 294 28.44 9.09 4.72
CA THR A 294 29.19 9.85 5.74
C THR A 294 28.33 10.24 6.94
N GLY A 295 27.01 10.05 6.85
CA GLY A 295 26.06 10.23 7.94
C GLY A 295 25.60 8.87 8.52
N PRO A 296 24.76 8.90 9.56
CA PRO A 296 24.17 7.69 10.13
C PRO A 296 23.14 7.04 9.21
N GLU A 297 22.44 7.80 8.37
CA GLU A 297 21.47 7.28 7.40
C GLU A 297 22.18 6.66 6.19
N HIS A 298 21.73 5.48 5.77
CA HIS A 298 22.28 4.79 4.60
C HIS A 298 21.21 4.04 3.80
N ASP A 299 21.43 3.92 2.50
CA ASP A 299 20.62 3.01 1.68
C ASP A 299 20.97 1.55 2.03
N ASN A 300 20.24 0.58 1.47
CA ASN A 300 20.60 -0.82 1.67
C ASN A 300 21.95 -1.11 1.01
N THR A 301 22.69 -2.06 1.56
CA THR A 301 23.97 -2.49 1.00
C THR A 301 23.74 -3.09 -0.39
N ILE A 302 24.45 -2.57 -1.39
CA ILE A 302 24.61 -3.26 -2.66
C ILE A 302 25.68 -4.33 -2.45
N ASP A 303 25.24 -5.60 -2.48
CA ASP A 303 26.17 -6.71 -2.33
C ASP A 303 27.15 -6.80 -3.52
N PRO A 304 28.37 -7.33 -3.32
CA PRO A 304 29.31 -7.58 -4.40
C PRO A 304 28.65 -8.42 -5.50
N ALA A 305 28.91 -8.06 -6.77
CA ALA A 305 28.26 -8.62 -7.95
C ALA A 305 28.22 -10.17 -7.93
N GLY A 306 27.05 -10.72 -7.59
CA GLY A 306 26.77 -12.15 -7.69
C GLY A 306 26.58 -12.60 -9.14
N VAL A 307 26.46 -13.91 -9.33
CA VAL A 307 26.11 -14.47 -10.65
C VAL A 307 24.65 -14.13 -10.96
N LEU A 308 24.43 -13.39 -12.05
CA LEU A 308 23.08 -13.16 -12.58
C LEU A 308 22.51 -14.46 -13.17
N PRO A 309 21.21 -14.74 -13.02
CA PRO A 309 20.55 -15.78 -13.80
C PRO A 309 20.75 -15.55 -15.30
N ASP A 310 20.93 -16.61 -16.07
CA ASP A 310 21.14 -16.59 -17.53
C ASP A 310 20.11 -15.72 -18.27
N GLN A 311 18.84 -15.79 -17.86
CA GLN A 311 17.73 -15.01 -18.39
C GLN A 311 17.97 -13.50 -18.24
N ILE A 312 18.58 -13.06 -17.14
CA ILE A 312 18.88 -11.65 -16.85
C ILE A 312 20.24 -11.23 -17.43
N ALA A 313 21.25 -12.10 -17.37
CA ALA A 313 22.56 -11.84 -17.95
C ALA A 313 22.50 -11.54 -19.46
N ARG A 314 21.59 -12.21 -20.19
CA ARG A 314 21.34 -11.97 -21.63
C ARG A 314 20.74 -10.59 -21.95
N LEU A 315 20.25 -9.85 -20.95
CA LEU A 315 19.72 -8.49 -21.12
C LEU A 315 20.82 -7.41 -21.06
N LEU A 316 22.01 -7.75 -20.57
CA LEU A 316 23.14 -6.82 -20.55
C LEU A 316 23.57 -6.49 -21.99
N PRO A 317 23.78 -5.20 -22.34
CA PRO A 317 24.33 -4.85 -23.64
C PRO A 317 25.71 -5.48 -23.85
N PRO A 318 26.09 -5.86 -25.09
CA PRO A 318 27.37 -6.49 -25.36
C PRO A 318 28.56 -5.70 -24.83
N GLY A 319 29.39 -6.34 -24.00
CA GLY A 319 30.56 -5.72 -23.35
C GLY A 319 30.28 -4.97 -22.05
N VAL A 320 29.03 -4.91 -21.57
CA VAL A 320 28.68 -4.34 -20.26
C VAL A 320 28.74 -5.43 -19.19
N SER A 321 29.55 -5.19 -18.14
CA SER A 321 29.56 -5.99 -16.91
C SER A 321 28.82 -5.29 -15.78
N LEU A 322 28.50 -6.02 -14.70
CA LEU A 322 28.07 -5.39 -13.45
C LEU A 322 29.18 -4.46 -12.91
N PRO A 323 28.82 -3.31 -12.31
CA PRO A 323 29.77 -2.34 -11.78
C PRO A 323 30.32 -2.76 -10.41
N LEU A 324 31.50 -2.23 -10.06
CA LEU A 324 32.04 -2.30 -8.71
C LEU A 324 31.66 -1.05 -7.93
N TYR A 325 31.21 -1.25 -6.69
CA TYR A 325 30.80 -0.17 -5.78
C TYR A 325 31.89 0.13 -4.75
N PRO A 326 31.94 1.36 -4.21
CA PRO A 326 32.80 1.68 -3.08
C PRO A 326 32.36 0.92 -1.82
N PRO A 327 33.15 0.91 -0.73
CA PRO A 327 32.77 0.23 0.51
C PRO A 327 31.45 0.73 1.09
N ALA A 328 30.68 -0.18 1.70
CA ALA A 328 29.50 0.14 2.48
C ALA A 328 29.86 0.93 3.77
N PRO A 329 28.92 1.64 4.43
CA PRO A 329 27.50 1.81 4.08
C PRO A 329 27.30 2.54 2.75
N HIS A 330 26.30 2.15 1.96
CA HIS A 330 26.05 2.70 0.62
C HIS A 330 25.00 3.81 0.64
N CYS A 331 25.25 4.88 -0.11
CA CYS A 331 24.32 5.99 -0.33
C CYS A 331 24.18 6.24 -1.83
N ASN A 332 22.96 6.29 -2.34
CA ASN A 332 22.66 6.78 -3.68
C ASN A 332 23.06 8.25 -3.79
N THR A 333 23.79 8.56 -4.85
CA THR A 333 24.19 9.94 -5.17
C THR A 333 23.01 10.77 -5.66
N ARG A 334 21.97 10.12 -6.22
CA ARG A 334 20.70 10.72 -6.60
C ARG A 334 19.82 10.93 -5.37
N GLY A 335 19.19 12.10 -5.33
CA GLY A 335 18.19 12.47 -4.34
C GLY A 335 16.91 12.91 -5.05
N LEU A 336 16.10 13.72 -4.38
CA LEU A 336 14.93 14.35 -4.97
C LEU A 336 15.38 15.41 -6.01
N THR A 337 14.85 15.32 -7.23
CA THR A 337 15.15 16.28 -8.31
C THR A 337 14.29 17.54 -8.18
N SER A 338 14.48 18.52 -9.07
CA SER A 338 13.58 19.69 -9.17
C SER A 338 12.17 19.32 -9.65
N LEU A 339 12.01 18.20 -10.37
CA LEU A 339 10.70 17.66 -10.74
C LEU A 339 10.09 16.84 -9.59
N GLY A 340 10.89 16.07 -8.85
CA GLY A 340 10.43 15.38 -7.63
C GLY A 340 9.98 16.35 -6.55
N THR A 341 10.75 17.42 -6.32
CA THR A 341 10.36 18.53 -5.44
C THR A 341 9.02 19.13 -5.85
N TYR A 342 8.81 19.33 -7.16
CA TYR A 342 7.56 19.84 -7.70
C TYR A 342 6.38 18.87 -7.52
N MET A 343 6.63 17.57 -7.65
CA MET A 343 5.63 16.51 -7.41
C MET A 343 5.24 16.41 -5.93
N VAL A 344 6.21 16.40 -5.00
CA VAL A 344 5.95 16.42 -3.55
C VAL A 344 5.11 17.64 -3.17
N GLN A 345 5.46 18.83 -3.66
CA GLN A 345 4.64 20.03 -3.49
C GLN A 345 3.25 19.89 -4.13
N GLY A 346 3.11 19.12 -5.21
CA GLY A 346 1.85 18.80 -5.86
C GLY A 346 0.95 17.84 -5.08
N LEU A 347 1.54 16.90 -4.32
CA LEU A 347 0.85 16.03 -3.38
C LEU A 347 0.34 16.83 -2.17
N ILE A 348 1.21 17.66 -1.58
CA ILE A 348 0.88 18.58 -0.47
C ILE A 348 -0.31 19.49 -0.86
N ARG A 349 -0.27 20.10 -2.05
CA ARG A 349 -1.37 20.97 -2.55
C ARG A 349 -2.73 20.24 -2.69
N ARG A 350 -2.73 18.91 -2.78
CA ARG A 350 -3.94 18.08 -2.98
C ARG A 350 -4.35 17.32 -1.70
N GLY A 351 -3.63 17.48 -0.59
CA GLY A 351 -3.86 16.72 0.64
C GLY A 351 -3.65 15.21 0.48
N MET A 352 -2.73 14.81 -0.41
CA MET A 352 -2.35 13.41 -0.61
C MET A 352 -1.22 13.02 0.34
N LEU A 353 -1.28 11.82 0.90
CA LEU A 353 -0.21 11.24 1.71
C LEU A 353 1.02 11.00 0.81
N VAL A 354 2.20 11.34 1.35
CA VAL A 354 3.50 11.15 0.71
C VAL A 354 4.14 9.90 1.28
N GLU A 355 4.22 8.87 0.45
CA GLU A 355 4.94 7.63 0.73
C GLU A 355 6.44 7.89 0.53
N ILE A 356 7.24 7.72 1.59
CA ILE A 356 8.71 7.92 1.54
C ILE A 356 9.52 6.63 1.49
N ASP A 357 8.83 5.49 1.56
CA ASP A 357 9.44 4.19 1.32
C ASP A 357 9.98 4.10 -0.13
N HIS A 358 10.96 3.22 -0.34
CA HIS A 358 11.82 3.13 -1.54
C HIS A 358 12.60 4.38 -1.96
N MET A 359 12.36 5.58 -1.41
CA MET A 359 13.22 6.74 -1.66
C MET A 359 14.62 6.51 -1.11
N SER A 360 15.66 6.93 -1.85
CA SER A 360 17.03 6.92 -1.30
C SER A 360 17.09 7.78 -0.04
N VAL A 361 18.02 7.50 0.89
CA VAL A 361 18.14 8.31 2.12
C VAL A 361 18.35 9.80 1.83
N LYS A 362 18.99 10.12 0.69
CA LYS A 362 19.10 11.49 0.20
C LYS A 362 17.76 12.06 -0.26
N ALA A 363 16.98 11.30 -1.03
CA ALA A 363 15.65 11.73 -1.48
C ALA A 363 14.66 11.83 -0.31
N ALA A 364 14.58 10.82 0.56
CA ALA A 364 13.75 10.79 1.76
C ALA A 364 14.05 11.98 2.68
N ALA A 365 15.33 12.26 2.96
CA ALA A 365 15.71 13.40 3.80
C ALA A 365 15.30 14.76 3.21
N GLN A 366 15.35 14.90 1.88
CA GLN A 366 14.91 16.10 1.15
C GLN A 366 13.38 16.22 1.12
N THR A 367 12.66 15.11 0.89
CA THR A 367 11.19 15.05 0.96
C THR A 367 10.70 15.44 2.35
N LEU A 368 11.24 14.84 3.42
CA LEU A 368 10.95 15.22 4.80
C LEU A 368 11.24 16.70 5.07
N GLY A 369 12.33 17.26 4.53
CA GLY A 369 12.63 18.70 4.65
C GLY A 369 11.59 19.61 3.99
N LEU A 370 10.96 19.18 2.88
CA LEU A 370 9.86 19.91 2.25
C LEU A 370 8.58 19.83 3.10
N LEU A 371 8.31 18.68 3.70
CA LEU A 371 7.14 18.43 4.55
C LEU A 371 7.25 19.21 5.88
N GLU A 372 8.44 19.22 6.49
CA GLU A 372 8.79 20.05 7.66
C GLU A 372 8.62 21.55 7.37
N ALA A 373 9.14 22.03 6.24
CA ALA A 373 8.98 23.43 5.84
C ALA A 373 7.53 23.82 5.52
N ALA A 374 6.68 22.86 5.15
CA ALA A 374 5.26 23.04 4.90
C ALA A 374 4.38 22.78 6.15
N HIS A 375 4.96 22.32 7.27
CA HIS A 375 4.24 21.77 8.42
C HIS A 375 3.20 20.71 8.03
N TYR A 376 3.53 19.85 7.06
CA TYR A 376 2.60 18.91 6.46
C TYR A 376 2.71 17.50 7.10
N PRO A 377 1.66 17.02 7.79
CA PRO A 377 1.68 15.77 8.53
C PRO A 377 1.47 14.53 7.65
N GLY A 378 1.01 14.70 6.41
CA GLY A 378 0.66 13.63 5.49
C GLY A 378 1.85 12.88 4.91
N VAL A 379 2.63 12.22 5.77
CA VAL A 379 3.80 11.41 5.41
C VAL A 379 3.70 10.04 6.05
N ILE A 380 4.07 9.02 5.28
CA ILE A 380 4.01 7.63 5.72
C ILE A 380 5.23 6.84 5.23
N SER A 381 5.69 5.93 6.08
CA SER A 381 6.52 4.78 5.72
C SER A 381 5.64 3.56 5.90
N SER A 382 5.13 3.02 4.79
CA SER A 382 3.98 2.10 4.79
C SER A 382 4.36 0.62 4.93
N HIS A 383 5.61 0.26 4.61
CA HIS A 383 6.10 -1.12 4.63
C HIS A 383 7.57 -1.23 5.08
N SER A 384 8.06 -0.33 5.95
CA SER A 384 9.41 -0.32 6.53
C SER A 384 10.61 -0.15 5.57
N TRP A 385 10.43 0.40 4.36
CA TRP A 385 11.57 0.61 3.44
C TRP A 385 12.36 1.90 3.67
N ALA A 386 11.78 2.91 4.32
CA ALA A 386 12.49 4.11 4.76
C ALA A 386 13.52 3.79 5.84
N ASP A 387 14.53 4.65 5.99
CA ASP A 387 15.56 4.42 7.01
C ASP A 387 15.02 4.64 8.44
N PRO A 388 15.25 3.73 9.39
CA PRO A 388 14.79 3.88 10.77
C PRO A 388 15.26 5.18 11.47
N ALA A 389 16.35 5.80 11.02
CA ALA A 389 16.76 7.12 11.51
C ALA A 389 15.72 8.23 11.22
N PHE A 390 14.93 8.09 10.14
CA PHE A 390 13.87 9.04 9.80
C PHE A 390 12.60 8.89 10.64
N PHE A 391 12.43 7.80 11.39
CA PHE A 391 11.18 7.53 12.14
C PHE A 391 10.82 8.67 13.11
N SER A 392 11.82 9.30 13.73
CA SER A 392 11.62 10.49 14.58
C SER A 392 11.04 11.67 13.82
N ARG A 393 11.44 11.90 12.56
CA ARG A 393 10.98 13.02 11.73
C ARG A 393 9.56 12.78 11.22
N ILE A 394 9.26 11.54 10.82
CA ILE A 394 7.90 11.11 10.43
C ILE A 394 6.91 11.36 11.59
N TYR A 395 7.22 10.87 12.79
CA TYR A 395 6.33 11.07 13.94
C TYR A 395 6.32 12.52 14.45
N ALA A 396 7.41 13.27 14.37
CA ALA A 396 7.44 14.69 14.71
C ALA A 396 6.53 15.55 13.81
N LEU A 397 6.32 15.13 12.56
CA LEU A 397 5.35 15.73 11.64
C LEU A 397 3.90 15.35 11.97
N GLY A 398 3.63 14.31 12.76
CA GLY A 398 2.31 13.68 12.88
C GLY A 398 2.02 12.62 11.81
N GLY A 399 3.05 12.19 11.09
CA GLY A 399 2.99 11.10 10.12
C GLY A 399 2.85 9.71 10.74
N MET A 400 2.71 8.70 9.89
CA MET A 400 2.52 7.30 10.30
C MET A 400 3.67 6.40 9.85
N ILE A 401 3.88 5.31 10.58
CA ILE A 401 4.75 4.21 10.16
C ILE A 401 3.96 2.92 10.35
N THR A 402 3.93 2.07 9.33
CA THR A 402 3.42 0.71 9.41
C THR A 402 4.53 -0.27 9.09
N GLN A 403 4.60 -1.35 9.87
CA GLN A 403 5.72 -2.27 9.82
C GLN A 403 5.51 -3.35 8.74
N TYR A 404 6.55 -3.67 7.96
CA TYR A 404 6.54 -4.82 7.06
C TYR A 404 6.10 -6.12 7.76
N GLY A 405 5.31 -6.94 7.06
CA GLY A 405 4.90 -8.28 7.49
C GLY A 405 6.04 -9.29 7.65
N HIS A 406 6.63 -9.39 8.83
CA HIS A 406 7.55 -10.48 9.20
C HIS A 406 6.84 -11.57 10.01
N ASN A 407 7.51 -12.70 10.26
CA ASN A 407 7.01 -13.68 11.23
C ASN A 407 6.73 -13.00 12.59
N SER A 408 5.80 -13.56 13.36
CA SER A 408 5.25 -12.91 14.55
C SER A 408 6.31 -12.57 15.63
N GLN A 409 7.42 -13.32 15.69
CA GLN A 409 8.50 -13.06 16.66
C GLN A 409 9.29 -11.81 16.27
N ASP A 410 9.69 -11.68 15.02
CA ASP A 410 10.41 -10.52 14.51
C ASP A 410 9.51 -9.28 14.47
N PHE A 411 8.22 -9.46 14.14
CA PHE A 411 7.24 -8.39 14.22
C PHE A 411 7.07 -7.86 15.66
N VAL A 412 6.92 -8.75 16.64
CA VAL A 412 6.85 -8.37 18.06
C VAL A 412 8.15 -7.73 18.56
N ALA A 413 9.31 -8.19 18.09
CA ALA A 413 10.60 -7.62 18.49
C ALA A 413 10.74 -6.15 18.04
N GLU A 414 10.36 -5.85 16.79
CA GLU A 414 10.37 -4.51 16.23
C GLU A 414 9.28 -3.61 16.86
N TRP A 415 8.06 -4.13 17.06
CA TRP A 415 7.01 -3.44 17.83
C TRP A 415 7.51 -3.00 19.21
N ARG A 416 8.18 -3.89 19.96
CA ARG A 416 8.82 -3.58 21.26
C ARG A 416 9.92 -2.52 21.12
N ARG A 417 10.78 -2.64 20.10
CA ARG A 417 11.87 -1.69 19.84
C ARG A 417 11.35 -0.27 19.59
N THR A 418 10.20 -0.12 18.93
CA THR A 418 9.61 1.18 18.59
C THR A 418 8.69 1.78 19.67
N VAL A 419 8.30 1.02 20.71
CA VAL A 419 7.44 1.54 21.82
C VAL A 419 7.95 2.88 22.38
N PRO A 420 9.23 3.05 22.79
CA PRO A 420 9.67 4.30 23.40
C PRO A 420 9.56 5.50 22.46
N LEU A 421 9.81 5.29 21.17
CA LEU A 421 9.71 6.32 20.14
C LEU A 421 8.24 6.73 19.90
N ARG A 422 7.34 5.74 19.82
CA ARG A 422 5.89 5.99 19.68
C ARG A 422 5.33 6.72 20.90
N GLN A 423 5.79 6.38 22.10
CA GLN A 423 5.44 7.07 23.34
C GLN A 423 5.95 8.52 23.37
N GLN A 424 7.19 8.77 22.94
CA GLN A 424 7.79 10.11 22.86
C GLN A 424 6.94 11.07 22.00
N TYR A 425 6.41 10.58 20.87
CA TYR A 425 5.62 11.37 19.93
C TYR A 425 4.09 11.18 20.10
N GLN A 426 3.65 10.50 21.16
CA GLN A 426 2.23 10.27 21.47
C GLN A 426 1.44 9.59 20.32
N VAL A 427 2.11 8.74 19.54
CA VAL A 427 1.53 8.01 18.41
C VAL A 427 0.48 7.03 18.95
N PRO A 428 -0.81 7.15 18.58
CA PRO A 428 -1.87 6.46 19.31
C PRO A 428 -1.93 4.95 19.07
N GLY A 429 -1.34 4.44 17.99
CA GLY A 429 -1.38 3.03 17.61
C GLY A 429 -0.21 2.58 16.74
N TYR A 430 -0.36 1.38 16.19
CA TYR A 430 0.61 0.70 15.34
C TYR A 430 -0.13 0.00 14.19
N GLY A 431 0.56 -0.32 13.11
CA GLY A 431 -0.04 -1.07 12.01
C GLY A 431 1.02 -1.84 11.23
N TYR A 432 0.57 -2.61 10.25
CA TYR A 432 1.43 -3.39 9.36
C TYR A 432 1.24 -2.95 7.91
N GLY A 433 2.23 -3.18 7.07
CA GLY A 433 2.08 -3.20 5.61
C GLY A 433 2.49 -4.60 5.16
N LEU A 434 1.55 -5.37 4.60
CA LEU A 434 1.85 -6.76 4.23
C LEU A 434 2.56 -6.92 2.90
N ASP A 435 2.49 -5.90 2.02
CA ASP A 435 3.03 -5.99 0.66
C ASP A 435 2.46 -7.22 -0.10
N VAL A 436 1.21 -7.57 0.21
CA VAL A 436 0.56 -8.75 -0.39
C VAL A 436 0.47 -8.57 -1.90
N ASN A 437 1.04 -9.53 -2.62
CA ASN A 437 1.15 -9.51 -4.08
C ASN A 437 1.94 -8.33 -4.69
N GLY A 438 2.77 -7.59 -3.93
CA GLY A 438 3.71 -6.58 -4.47
C GLY A 438 5.12 -7.09 -4.77
N MET A 439 5.28 -8.42 -4.83
CA MET A 439 6.56 -9.15 -4.93
C MET A 439 7.36 -9.21 -3.60
N GLY A 440 6.75 -8.84 -2.47
CA GLY A 440 7.22 -9.15 -1.13
C GLY A 440 6.91 -10.59 -0.69
N ARG A 441 7.59 -11.08 0.36
CA ARG A 441 7.23 -12.32 1.09
C ARG A 441 6.24 -11.99 2.20
N LEU A 442 5.20 -12.81 2.37
CA LEU A 442 4.32 -12.72 3.53
C LEU A 442 4.97 -13.34 4.78
N PRO A 443 4.46 -13.04 6.00
CA PRO A 443 4.95 -13.62 7.24
C PRO A 443 5.14 -15.14 7.23
N ALA A 444 6.39 -15.58 7.36
CA ALA A 444 6.74 -16.99 7.53
C ALA A 444 6.17 -17.59 8.84
N PRO A 445 5.94 -18.91 8.92
CA PRO A 445 5.56 -19.57 10.17
C PRO A 445 6.63 -19.35 11.24
N ARG A 446 6.19 -19.03 12.46
CA ARG A 446 7.09 -18.89 13.60
C ARG A 446 7.51 -20.26 14.12
N ALA A 447 8.80 -20.45 14.39
CA ALA A 447 9.29 -21.65 15.05
C ALA A 447 8.61 -21.81 16.44
N GLY A 448 8.01 -22.98 16.67
CA GLY A 448 7.20 -23.20 17.87
C GLY A 448 5.91 -22.38 17.91
N GLY A 449 5.28 -22.13 16.75
CA GLY A 449 3.92 -21.64 16.63
C GLY A 449 2.95 -22.44 17.51
N SER A 450 2.04 -21.75 18.20
CA SER A 450 1.12 -22.38 19.16
C SER A 450 -0.30 -21.80 19.14
N VAL A 451 -0.73 -21.27 17.99
CA VAL A 451 -2.12 -20.82 17.79
C VAL A 451 -3.05 -22.03 17.85
N ALA A 452 -3.97 -22.01 18.81
CA ALA A 452 -5.01 -23.02 18.98
C ALA A 452 -6.33 -22.55 18.35
N TYR A 453 -7.13 -23.49 17.85
CA TYR A 453 -8.35 -23.19 17.10
C TYR A 453 -9.58 -23.87 17.74
N PRO A 454 -10.76 -23.21 17.74
CA PRO A 454 -10.95 -21.81 17.37
C PRO A 454 -10.33 -20.85 18.39
N PHE A 455 -9.94 -19.66 17.93
CA PHE A 455 -9.57 -18.54 18.79
C PHE A 455 -10.61 -17.41 18.70
N THR A 456 -10.57 -16.46 19.63
CA THR A 456 -11.43 -15.26 19.61
C THR A 456 -10.58 -14.04 19.34
N ALA A 457 -10.79 -13.40 18.19
CA ALA A 457 -10.14 -12.13 17.84
C ALA A 457 -10.56 -11.01 18.82
N TYR A 458 -9.78 -9.93 18.88
CA TYR A 458 -9.98 -8.86 19.87
C TYR A 458 -11.37 -8.20 19.82
N ASN A 459 -12.04 -8.25 18.66
CA ASN A 459 -13.37 -7.70 18.43
C ASN A 459 -14.51 -8.67 18.81
N GLY A 460 -14.19 -9.85 19.39
CA GLY A 460 -15.14 -10.89 19.75
C GLY A 460 -15.47 -11.89 18.64
N THR A 461 -14.90 -11.76 17.44
CA THR A 461 -15.13 -12.73 16.35
C THR A 461 -14.40 -14.04 16.64
N VAL A 462 -15.14 -15.14 16.70
CA VAL A 462 -14.57 -16.49 16.80
C VAL A 462 -14.12 -16.96 15.42
N LEU A 463 -12.89 -17.46 15.33
CA LEU A 463 -12.24 -17.86 14.09
C LEU A 463 -11.69 -19.30 14.20
N ASP A 464 -12.21 -20.17 13.36
CA ASP A 464 -11.65 -21.49 13.07
C ASP A 464 -10.49 -21.39 12.07
N ARG A 465 -9.78 -22.52 11.85
CA ARG A 465 -8.79 -22.64 10.77
C ARG A 465 -9.40 -22.23 9.43
N LEU A 466 -8.66 -21.43 8.66
CA LEU A 466 -9.08 -21.08 7.31
C LEU A 466 -9.18 -22.36 6.46
N ARG A 467 -10.33 -22.60 5.84
CA ARG A 467 -10.53 -23.64 4.83
C ARG A 467 -11.08 -23.02 3.55
N THR A 468 -10.47 -23.35 2.42
CA THR A 468 -10.91 -22.97 1.07
C THR A 468 -10.78 -24.20 0.19
N GLY A 469 -11.90 -24.68 -0.35
CA GLY A 469 -11.94 -25.95 -1.08
C GLY A 469 -11.55 -27.14 -0.18
N GLU A 470 -10.55 -27.88 -0.61
CA GLU A 470 -10.01 -29.04 0.12
C GLU A 470 -8.95 -28.65 1.15
N ARG A 471 -8.19 -27.57 0.92
CA ARG A 471 -7.12 -27.13 1.84
C ARG A 471 -7.67 -26.45 3.09
N THR A 472 -7.10 -26.85 4.22
CA THR A 472 -7.24 -26.19 5.52
C THR A 472 -5.84 -25.72 5.95
N TRP A 473 -5.66 -24.43 6.17
CA TRP A 473 -4.38 -23.84 6.58
C TRP A 473 -4.23 -23.79 8.11
N ASP A 474 -2.99 -23.76 8.56
CA ASP A 474 -2.56 -23.66 9.96
C ASP A 474 -1.39 -22.67 10.04
N VAL A 475 -1.59 -21.48 10.63
CA VAL A 475 -0.55 -20.42 10.66
C VAL A 475 0.76 -20.87 11.31
N ASN A 476 0.71 -21.89 12.17
CA ASN A 476 1.88 -22.47 12.84
C ASN A 476 2.80 -23.25 11.87
N VAL A 477 2.28 -23.64 10.71
CA VAL A 477 2.98 -24.46 9.70
C VAL A 477 3.08 -23.71 8.36
N ASP A 478 2.00 -23.08 7.92
CA ASP A 478 1.90 -22.37 6.64
C ASP A 478 2.39 -20.91 6.71
N GLY A 479 2.49 -20.33 7.91
CA GLY A 479 2.62 -18.89 8.09
C GLY A 479 1.37 -18.15 7.58
N VAL A 480 1.54 -16.90 7.15
CA VAL A 480 0.52 -16.17 6.39
C VAL A 480 0.67 -16.56 4.92
N ALA A 481 0.22 -17.76 4.57
CA ALA A 481 0.23 -18.24 3.19
C ALA A 481 -0.67 -17.43 2.25
N ASN A 482 -1.73 -16.83 2.80
CA ASN A 482 -2.63 -15.90 2.13
C ASN A 482 -3.21 -14.90 3.14
N TYR A 483 -3.80 -13.82 2.65
CA TYR A 483 -4.34 -12.70 3.44
C TYR A 483 -5.41 -13.13 4.47
N GLY A 484 -6.02 -14.29 4.29
CA GLY A 484 -7.04 -14.83 5.18
C GLY A 484 -6.47 -15.27 6.53
N LEU A 485 -5.16 -15.49 6.63
CA LEU A 485 -4.45 -15.90 7.84
C LEU A 485 -3.92 -14.73 8.69
N VAL A 486 -4.15 -13.48 8.27
CA VAL A 486 -3.76 -12.27 9.01
C VAL A 486 -4.31 -12.23 10.45
N PRO A 487 -5.58 -12.59 10.73
CA PRO A 487 -6.07 -12.69 12.11
C PRO A 487 -5.31 -13.72 12.97
N ASP A 488 -4.85 -14.80 12.35
CA ASP A 488 -4.16 -15.91 13.02
C ASP A 488 -2.72 -15.50 13.37
N TRP A 489 -2.08 -14.72 12.50
CA TRP A 489 -0.79 -14.08 12.75
C TRP A 489 -0.86 -13.04 13.88
N VAL A 490 -1.95 -12.25 13.95
CA VAL A 490 -2.19 -11.35 15.08
C VAL A 490 -2.46 -12.11 16.38
N GLU A 491 -3.15 -13.26 16.33
CA GLU A 491 -3.28 -14.15 17.49
C GLU A 491 -1.92 -14.73 17.92
N ASP A 492 -1.05 -15.14 16.98
CA ASP A 492 0.29 -15.59 17.31
C ASP A 492 1.14 -14.47 17.95
N MET A 493 1.03 -13.23 17.48
CA MET A 493 1.63 -12.07 18.17
C MET A 493 1.09 -11.91 19.60
N ARG A 494 -0.21 -12.07 19.80
CA ARG A 494 -0.85 -11.99 21.14
C ARG A 494 -0.31 -13.05 22.08
N LEU A 495 0.03 -14.24 21.59
CA LEU A 495 0.66 -15.30 22.37
C LEU A 495 2.11 -14.97 22.80
N ILE A 496 2.83 -14.15 22.03
CA ILE A 496 4.23 -13.74 22.31
C ILE A 496 4.30 -12.46 23.18
N ALA A 497 3.38 -11.53 23.00
CA ALA A 497 3.41 -10.18 23.58
C ALA A 497 2.25 -9.85 24.53
N GLY A 498 1.25 -10.72 24.64
CA GLY A 498 0.03 -10.44 25.39
C GLY A 498 -0.91 -9.47 24.66
N PRO A 499 -1.90 -8.89 25.37
CA PRO A 499 -2.91 -8.02 24.76
C PRO A 499 -2.37 -6.65 24.34
N ASP A 500 -1.16 -6.25 24.76
CA ASP A 500 -0.63 -4.91 24.52
C ASP A 500 -0.36 -4.64 23.03
N ILE A 501 0.24 -5.60 22.30
CA ILE A 501 0.45 -5.44 20.85
C ILE A 501 -0.89 -5.37 20.10
N VAL A 502 -1.88 -6.14 20.53
CA VAL A 502 -3.21 -6.17 19.90
C VAL A 502 -3.95 -4.85 20.14
N ARG A 503 -3.79 -4.23 21.32
CA ARG A 503 -4.32 -2.89 21.62
C ARG A 503 -3.65 -1.81 20.77
N ASP A 504 -2.33 -1.85 20.64
CA ASP A 504 -1.59 -0.92 19.78
C ASP A 504 -2.01 -1.06 18.31
N LEU A 505 -2.12 -2.30 17.80
CA LEU A 505 -2.62 -2.59 16.45
C LEU A 505 -4.07 -2.11 16.27
N ALA A 506 -4.94 -2.32 17.26
CA ALA A 506 -6.34 -1.89 17.21
C ALA A 506 -6.51 -0.36 17.26
N ALA A 507 -5.47 0.41 17.60
CA ALA A 507 -5.44 1.86 17.45
C ALA A 507 -4.76 2.33 16.13
N GLY A 508 -4.33 1.39 15.28
CA GLY A 508 -3.70 1.66 13.99
C GLY A 508 -4.60 2.39 13.01
N ALA A 509 -5.86 1.96 12.87
CA ALA A 509 -6.82 2.63 11.99
C ALA A 509 -7.08 4.09 12.41
N GLU A 510 -7.21 4.39 13.71
CA GLU A 510 -7.31 5.77 14.20
C GLU A 510 -6.05 6.59 13.91
N SER A 511 -4.86 5.97 14.01
CA SER A 511 -3.58 6.62 13.71
C SER A 511 -3.53 7.04 12.23
N TYR A 512 -3.87 6.12 11.32
CA TYR A 512 -3.90 6.37 9.88
C TYR A 512 -4.90 7.48 9.53
N LEU A 513 -6.11 7.38 10.06
CA LEU A 513 -7.16 8.37 9.81
C LEU A 513 -6.75 9.76 10.29
N ARG A 514 -6.11 9.90 11.46
CA ARG A 514 -5.59 11.19 11.93
C ARG A 514 -4.50 11.76 11.03
N THR A 515 -3.55 10.94 10.58
CA THR A 515 -2.51 11.38 9.64
C THR A 515 -3.15 11.91 8.35
N TRP A 516 -4.17 11.22 7.83
CA TRP A 516 -4.87 11.62 6.62
C TRP A 516 -5.81 12.83 6.80
N GLU A 517 -6.47 12.96 7.95
CA GLU A 517 -7.26 14.15 8.33
C GLU A 517 -6.40 15.39 8.43
N ALA A 518 -5.24 15.29 9.07
CA ALA A 518 -4.33 16.41 9.23
C ALA A 518 -3.62 16.80 7.91
N ALA A 519 -3.56 15.87 6.94
CA ALA A 519 -3.05 16.11 5.60
C ALA A 519 -4.08 16.79 4.68
N ALA A 520 -5.38 16.62 4.93
CA ALA A 520 -6.42 17.20 4.11
C ALA A 520 -6.37 18.74 4.14
N PRO A 521 -6.70 19.44 3.03
CA PRO A 521 -6.73 20.90 3.03
C PRO A 521 -7.78 21.38 4.03
N LEU A 522 -7.41 22.37 4.86
CA LEU A 522 -8.38 23.08 5.70
C LEU A 522 -9.47 23.70 4.79
N THR A 523 -10.72 23.32 5.05
CA THR A 523 -11.91 23.70 4.25
C THR A 523 -12.57 24.99 4.76
#